data_AF-X1IKD0-F1
#
_entry.id   AF-X1IKD0-F1
#
_cell.length_a   1.000
_cell.length_b   1.000
_cell.length_c   1.000
_cell.angle_alpha   90.00
_cell.angle_beta   90.00
_cell.angle_gamma   90.00
#
_symmetry.space_group_name_H-M   'P 1'
#
loop_
_entity.id
_entity.type
_entity.pdbx_description
1 polymer ?
#
loop_
_entity_poly.entity_id
_entity_poly.type
_entity_poly.pdbx_seq_one_letter_code
_entity_poly.pdbx_strand_id
1 'polypeptide(L)'
;RSKNSGPIYEISAKWNVSSSTVGDIIRKDLGKEEFNKKFHNDILSLIGIENHQLIEKIVTQDFDEKRKKSPDIPILVSEPQIYTNNNKRCDNAFKNDKKYLQKLLKDRIAKELKIDPKKLDHIKVVLFDYTSSLRKDTIMDKIEKYQYSKIMLLIVGTYWFQNWIGRVKRLPKDKRIKYPENIRIIRWDLFADLLNLSSDNRKRLEEVIKLSRLKDLETLRRLNEQNNYKLYHLKKSETSKKGSKNNLDA
;
A
#
# COMPACT_ATOMS: atom_id res chain seq x y z
N ARG A 1 4.05 -8.75 20.43
CA ARG A 1 2.64 -8.92 20.02
C ARG A 1 1.99 -7.53 19.96
N SER A 2 1.90 -6.88 18.79
CA SER A 2 0.90 -5.83 18.57
C SER A 2 -0.12 -6.36 17.56
N LYS A 3 -1.04 -7.21 18.04
CA LYS A 3 -2.30 -7.40 17.33
C LYS A 3 -2.96 -6.02 17.27
N ASN A 4 -3.65 -5.69 16.18
CA ASN A 4 -4.70 -4.68 16.27
C ASN A 4 -5.55 -5.07 17.49
N SER A 5 -5.46 -4.30 18.57
CA SER A 5 -5.89 -4.71 19.92
C SER A 5 -6.73 -3.60 20.51
N GLY A 6 -7.85 -3.35 19.84
CA GLY A 6 -8.88 -2.45 20.29
C GLY A 6 -10.25 -3.10 20.13
N PRO A 7 -11.27 -2.64 20.87
CA PRO A 7 -12.59 -3.24 20.87
C PRO A 7 -13.21 -3.31 19.47
N ILE A 8 -12.92 -2.34 18.58
CA ILE A 8 -13.44 -2.35 17.20
C ILE A 8 -12.91 -3.56 16.44
N TYR A 9 -11.62 -3.87 16.60
CA TYR A 9 -11.02 -5.05 15.96
C TYR A 9 -11.57 -6.36 16.52
N GLU A 10 -11.75 -6.45 17.84
CA GLU A 10 -12.31 -7.64 18.47
C GLU A 10 -13.74 -7.92 18.01
N ILE A 11 -14.57 -6.87 17.94
CA ILE A 11 -15.92 -6.95 17.38
C ILE A 11 -15.85 -7.35 15.90
N SER A 12 -14.99 -6.71 15.11
CA SER A 12 -14.89 -6.99 13.67
C SER A 12 -14.48 -8.44 13.39
N ALA A 13 -13.54 -8.97 14.18
CA ALA A 13 -13.11 -10.37 14.11
C ALA A 13 -14.22 -11.34 14.55
N LYS A 14 -14.94 -11.04 15.64
CA LYS A 14 -16.04 -11.87 16.15
C LYS A 14 -17.16 -12.04 15.12
N TRP A 15 -17.48 -10.97 14.40
CA TRP A 15 -18.62 -10.93 13.47
C TRP A 15 -18.23 -11.07 12.00
N ASN A 16 -16.94 -11.30 11.71
CA ASN A 16 -16.39 -11.41 10.34
C ASN A 16 -16.79 -10.23 9.43
N VAL A 17 -16.71 -9.02 9.96
CA VAL A 17 -16.98 -7.76 9.25
C VAL A 17 -15.73 -6.87 9.25
N SER A 18 -15.68 -5.86 8.37
CA SER A 18 -14.53 -4.96 8.35
C SER A 18 -14.47 -4.07 9.59
N SER A 19 -13.27 -3.76 10.10
CA SER A 19 -13.11 -2.85 11.23
C SER A 19 -13.60 -1.43 10.91
N SER A 20 -13.53 -1.00 9.64
CA SER A 20 -14.14 0.27 9.20
C SER A 20 -15.66 0.26 9.40
N THR A 21 -16.35 -0.80 8.96
CA THR A 21 -17.80 -0.98 9.14
C THR A 21 -18.22 -0.91 10.61
N VAL A 22 -17.50 -1.64 11.48
CA VAL A 22 -17.78 -1.62 12.92
C VAL A 22 -17.59 -0.22 13.49
N GLY A 23 -16.49 0.46 13.12
CA GLY A 23 -16.23 1.82 13.57
C GLY A 23 -17.31 2.81 13.14
N ASP A 24 -17.88 2.66 11.95
CA ASP A 24 -18.95 3.53 11.44
C ASP A 24 -20.24 3.36 12.23
N ILE A 25 -20.61 2.11 12.54
CA ILE A 25 -21.79 1.79 13.33
C ILE A 25 -21.66 2.41 14.74
N ILE A 26 -20.54 2.15 15.43
CA ILE A 26 -20.32 2.64 16.79
C ILE A 26 -20.27 4.17 16.81
N ARG A 27 -19.61 4.80 15.83
CA ARG A 27 -19.53 6.26 15.76
C ARG A 27 -20.89 6.90 15.50
N LYS A 28 -21.75 6.27 14.69
CA LYS A 28 -23.11 6.77 14.43
C LYS A 28 -23.97 6.75 15.69
N ASP A 29 -23.77 5.74 16.54
CA ASP A 29 -24.51 5.57 17.80
C ASP A 29 -24.03 6.53 18.90
N LEU A 30 -22.71 6.65 19.10
CA LEU A 30 -22.13 7.48 20.18
C LEU A 30 -21.91 8.95 19.81
N GLY A 31 -21.94 9.29 18.53
CA GLY A 31 -21.47 10.59 18.04
C GLY A 31 -19.94 10.72 18.03
N LYS A 32 -19.44 11.73 17.30
CA LYS A 32 -18.02 11.88 16.97
C LYS A 32 -17.12 12.10 18.19
N GLU A 33 -17.53 12.97 19.12
CA GLU A 33 -16.68 13.34 20.26
C GLU A 33 -16.49 12.18 21.24
N GLU A 34 -17.59 11.49 21.58
CA GLU A 34 -17.54 10.35 22.50
C GLU A 34 -16.81 9.16 21.88
N PHE A 35 -17.03 8.89 20.59
CA PHE A 35 -16.27 7.89 19.85
C PHE A 35 -14.76 8.17 19.91
N ASN A 36 -14.35 9.42 19.66
CA ASN A 36 -12.94 9.80 19.68
C ASN A 36 -12.29 9.63 21.05
N LYS A 37 -13.04 9.88 22.13
CA LYS A 37 -12.57 9.71 23.49
C LYS A 37 -12.42 8.23 23.87
N LYS A 38 -13.41 7.40 23.52
CA LYS A 38 -13.44 5.98 23.91
C LYS A 38 -12.56 5.08 23.04
N PHE A 39 -12.37 5.42 21.76
CA PHE A 39 -11.73 4.55 20.76
C PHE A 39 -10.49 5.18 20.11
N HIS A 40 -9.72 5.99 20.85
CA HIS A 40 -8.55 6.70 20.32
C HIS A 40 -7.55 5.79 19.58
N ASN A 41 -7.27 4.61 20.14
CA ASN A 41 -6.34 3.65 19.54
C ASN A 41 -6.93 2.98 18.29
N ASP A 42 -8.24 2.71 18.27
CA ASP A 42 -8.90 2.19 17.08
C ASP A 42 -8.93 3.23 15.96
N ILE A 43 -9.05 4.52 16.28
CA ILE A 43 -8.98 5.61 15.28
C ILE A 43 -7.63 5.63 14.57
N LEU A 44 -6.52 5.48 15.30
CA LEU A 44 -5.19 5.39 14.69
C LEU A 44 -5.08 4.18 13.76
N SER A 45 -5.72 3.07 14.13
CA SER A 45 -5.77 1.86 13.31
C SER A 45 -6.61 2.09 12.04
N LEU A 46 -7.78 2.73 12.17
CA LEU A 46 -8.64 3.11 11.05
C LEU A 46 -7.94 4.08 10.09
N ILE A 47 -7.24 5.10 10.61
CA ILE A 47 -6.42 6.00 9.78
C ILE A 47 -5.38 5.21 8.99
N GLY A 48 -4.72 4.23 9.63
CA GLY A 48 -3.80 3.33 8.96
C GLY A 48 -4.44 2.57 7.80
N ILE A 49 -5.63 2.00 8.02
CA ILE A 49 -6.40 1.26 7.01
C ILE A 49 -6.75 2.17 5.83
N GLU A 50 -7.39 3.31 6.09
CA GLU A 50 -7.81 4.25 5.02
C GLU A 50 -6.60 4.75 4.22
N ASN A 51 -5.49 5.07 4.91
CA ASN A 51 -4.25 5.50 4.29
C ASN A 51 -3.65 4.42 3.38
N HIS A 52 -3.59 3.16 3.81
CA HIS A 52 -3.09 2.06 2.98
C HIS A 52 -3.93 1.90 1.71
N GLN A 53 -5.26 1.85 1.86
CA GLN A 53 -6.18 1.70 0.73
C GLN A 53 -6.06 2.83 -0.29
N LEU A 54 -5.88 4.08 0.17
CA LEU A 54 -5.68 5.22 -0.73
C LEU A 54 -4.36 5.12 -1.49
N ILE A 55 -3.26 4.78 -0.81
CA ILE A 55 -1.95 4.62 -1.45
C ILE A 55 -2.01 3.51 -2.50
N GLU A 56 -2.58 2.36 -2.13
CA GLU A 56 -2.75 1.21 -3.02
C GLU A 56 -3.54 1.59 -4.29
N LYS A 57 -4.66 2.33 -4.13
CA LYS A 57 -5.45 2.83 -5.27
C LYS A 57 -4.66 3.79 -6.15
N ILE A 58 -3.93 4.74 -5.56
CA ILE A 58 -3.11 5.71 -6.31
C ILE A 58 -2.06 4.98 -7.14
N VAL A 59 -1.34 4.03 -6.53
CA VAL A 59 -0.27 3.28 -7.20
C VAL A 59 -0.84 2.39 -8.30
N THR A 60 -1.96 1.71 -8.04
CA THR A 60 -2.64 0.85 -9.02
C THR A 60 -3.11 1.66 -10.23
N GLN A 61 -3.77 2.80 -10.00
CA GLN A 61 -4.22 3.70 -11.07
C GLN A 61 -3.05 4.17 -11.95
N ASP A 62 -1.94 4.55 -11.33
CA ASP A 62 -0.74 4.99 -12.05
C ASP A 62 -0.12 3.87 -12.91
N PHE A 63 -0.05 2.65 -12.38
CA PHE A 63 0.39 1.48 -13.15
C PHE A 63 -0.52 1.18 -14.33
N ASP A 64 -1.84 1.21 -14.13
CA ASP A 64 -2.83 0.96 -15.18
C ASP A 64 -2.73 2.00 -16.30
N GLU A 65 -2.61 3.28 -15.96
CA GLU A 65 -2.44 4.37 -16.92
C GLU A 65 -1.16 4.24 -17.72
N LYS A 66 -0.05 3.93 -17.07
CA LYS A 66 1.23 3.72 -17.77
C LYS A 66 1.16 2.48 -18.65
N ARG A 67 0.51 1.40 -18.21
CA ARG A 67 0.37 0.16 -18.99
C ARG A 67 -0.47 0.34 -20.25
N LYS A 68 -1.48 1.23 -20.23
CA LYS A 68 -2.21 1.63 -21.45
C LYS A 68 -1.28 2.23 -22.51
N LYS A 69 -0.20 2.89 -22.10
CA LYS A 69 0.80 3.50 -22.99
C LYS A 69 1.96 2.55 -23.31
N SER A 70 2.32 1.66 -22.40
CA SER A 70 3.48 0.78 -22.50
C SER A 70 3.16 -0.63 -21.97
N PRO A 71 2.84 -1.60 -22.85
CA PRO A 71 2.47 -2.96 -22.46
C PRO A 71 3.61 -3.78 -21.79
N ASP A 72 4.82 -3.25 -21.73
CA ASP A 72 5.95 -3.85 -21.01
C ASP A 72 5.91 -3.61 -19.50
N ILE A 73 5.05 -2.69 -19.04
CA ILE A 73 4.81 -2.45 -17.62
C ILE A 73 4.04 -3.64 -17.04
N PRO A 74 4.55 -4.26 -15.95
CA PRO A 74 3.92 -5.42 -15.37
C PRO A 74 2.58 -5.06 -14.75
N ILE A 75 1.71 -6.05 -14.65
CA ILE A 75 0.44 -5.91 -13.92
C ILE A 75 0.77 -5.81 -12.43
N LEU A 76 0.33 -4.72 -11.81
CA LEU A 76 0.31 -4.59 -10.36
C LEU A 76 -0.94 -5.28 -9.83
N VAL A 77 -0.77 -6.15 -8.85
CA VAL A 77 -1.85 -6.82 -8.14
C VAL A 77 -1.96 -6.23 -6.75
N SER A 78 -3.18 -5.84 -6.38
CA SER A 78 -3.56 -5.39 -5.05
C SER A 78 -3.94 -6.55 -4.14
N GLU A 79 -3.53 -6.46 -2.87
CA GLU A 79 -3.82 -7.45 -1.84
C GLU A 79 -3.56 -8.93 -2.20
N PRO A 80 -2.50 -9.29 -2.97
CA PRO A 80 -2.31 -10.67 -3.37
C PRO A 80 -1.92 -11.54 -2.17
N GLN A 81 -2.48 -12.75 -2.15
CA GLN A 81 -2.02 -13.79 -1.26
C GLN A 81 -0.70 -14.36 -1.79
N ILE A 82 0.38 -14.14 -1.04
CA ILE A 82 1.74 -14.53 -1.47
C ILE A 82 2.02 -16.01 -1.21
N TYR A 83 1.44 -16.57 -0.13
CA TYR A 83 1.56 -17.99 0.20
C TYR A 83 0.18 -18.59 0.44
N THR A 84 -0.07 -19.78 -0.10
CA THR A 84 -1.35 -20.49 -0.03
C THR A 84 -1.79 -20.81 1.40
N ASN A 85 -0.84 -20.96 2.32
CA ASN A 85 -1.10 -21.56 3.63
C ASN A 85 -1.31 -20.54 4.75
N ASN A 86 -1.24 -19.25 4.44
CA ASN A 86 -1.48 -18.19 5.39
C ASN A 86 -2.29 -17.11 4.68
N ASN A 87 -3.41 -16.66 5.26
CA ASN A 87 -4.27 -15.59 4.71
C ASN A 87 -3.56 -14.20 4.72
N LYS A 88 -2.25 -14.20 4.53
CA LYS A 88 -1.33 -13.09 4.61
C LYS A 88 -1.22 -12.46 3.23
N ARG A 89 -1.78 -11.27 3.10
CA ARG A 89 -1.74 -10.42 1.90
C ARG A 89 -0.77 -9.26 2.09
N CYS A 90 -0.03 -8.91 1.05
CA CYS A 90 0.71 -7.63 0.99
C CYS A 90 -0.15 -6.58 0.30
N ASP A 91 0.14 -5.29 0.46
CA ASP A 91 -0.70 -4.25 -0.15
C ASP A 91 -0.62 -4.29 -1.69
N ASN A 92 0.60 -4.38 -2.25
CA ASN A 92 0.77 -4.51 -3.71
C ASN A 92 1.92 -5.46 -4.09
N ALA A 93 1.80 -6.09 -5.25
CA ALA A 93 2.87 -6.89 -5.86
C ALA A 93 2.88 -6.78 -7.38
N PHE A 94 4.04 -6.96 -7.99
CA PHE A 94 4.12 -7.28 -9.41
C PHE A 94 5.17 -8.35 -9.71
N LYS A 95 4.96 -9.07 -10.81
CA LYS A 95 5.90 -10.06 -11.33
C LYS A 95 6.99 -9.40 -12.17
N ASN A 96 8.26 -9.67 -11.87
CA ASN A 96 9.42 -9.07 -12.52
C ASN A 96 9.87 -9.85 -13.76
N ASP A 97 8.98 -10.07 -14.73
CA ASP A 97 9.28 -10.92 -15.90
C ASP A 97 10.12 -10.25 -16.99
N LYS A 98 10.15 -8.91 -17.04
CA LYS A 98 10.77 -8.14 -18.14
C LYS A 98 11.96 -7.30 -17.69
N LYS A 99 12.65 -7.73 -16.62
CA LYS A 99 13.68 -6.95 -15.93
C LYS A 99 13.21 -5.52 -15.61
N TYR A 100 11.91 -5.36 -15.32
CA TYR A 100 11.28 -4.06 -15.08
C TYR A 100 11.83 -3.39 -13.82
N LEU A 101 12.11 -4.19 -12.79
CA LEU A 101 12.78 -3.72 -11.58
C LEU A 101 14.15 -3.08 -11.89
N GLN A 102 14.96 -3.69 -12.76
CA GLN A 102 16.23 -3.11 -13.18
C GLN A 102 16.02 -1.76 -13.90
N LYS A 103 14.95 -1.62 -14.71
CA LYS A 103 14.59 -0.33 -15.36
C LYS A 103 14.13 0.73 -14.36
N LEU A 104 13.36 0.35 -13.33
CA LEU A 104 12.91 1.26 -12.27
C LEU A 104 14.09 1.82 -11.46
N LEU A 105 15.12 1.01 -11.27
CA LEU A 105 16.33 1.36 -10.54
C LEU A 105 17.28 2.21 -11.38
N LYS A 106 16.85 3.43 -11.71
CA LYS A 106 17.73 4.48 -12.27
C LYS A 106 18.98 4.63 -11.37
N ASP A 107 20.14 4.97 -11.94
CA ASP A 107 21.42 5.02 -11.22
C ASP A 107 21.37 5.76 -9.88
N ARG A 108 20.69 6.91 -9.84
CA ARG A 108 20.50 7.69 -8.59
C ARG A 108 19.70 6.91 -7.53
N ILE A 109 18.59 6.29 -7.93
CA ILE A 109 17.70 5.55 -7.01
C ILE A 109 18.38 4.25 -6.55
N ALA A 110 19.05 3.54 -7.47
CA ALA A 110 19.83 2.35 -7.15
C ALA A 110 20.92 2.66 -6.11
N LYS A 111 21.65 3.78 -6.29
CA LYS A 111 22.68 4.25 -5.35
C LYS A 111 22.10 4.57 -3.97
N GLU A 112 20.97 5.26 -3.92
CA GLU A 112 20.32 5.60 -2.65
C GLU A 112 19.80 4.35 -1.92
N LEU A 113 19.25 3.39 -2.65
CA LEU A 113 18.81 2.11 -2.10
C LEU A 113 19.97 1.16 -1.78
N LYS A 114 21.20 1.47 -2.21
CA LYS A 114 22.36 0.56 -2.13
C LYS A 114 22.02 -0.80 -2.73
N ILE A 115 21.49 -0.76 -3.95
CA ILE A 115 21.16 -1.94 -4.74
C ILE A 115 22.01 -1.90 -5.99
N ASP A 116 22.62 -3.03 -6.32
CA ASP A 116 23.20 -3.26 -7.64
C ASP A 116 22.13 -3.90 -8.52
N PRO A 117 21.57 -3.19 -9.53
CA PRO A 117 20.53 -3.73 -10.38
C PRO A 117 20.94 -5.02 -11.10
N LYS A 118 22.25 -5.22 -11.36
CA LYS A 118 22.77 -6.43 -12.01
C LYS A 118 22.64 -7.67 -11.12
N LYS A 119 22.56 -7.49 -9.80
CA LYS A 119 22.41 -8.58 -8.81
C LYS A 119 20.96 -8.96 -8.53
N LEU A 120 20.00 -8.46 -9.30
CA LEU A 120 18.56 -8.71 -9.08
C LEU A 120 17.95 -9.70 -10.07
N ASP A 121 18.77 -10.37 -10.88
CA ASP A 121 18.30 -11.32 -11.90
C ASP A 121 17.55 -12.53 -11.28
N HIS A 122 17.76 -12.83 -10.00
CA HIS A 122 17.03 -13.87 -9.27
C HIS A 122 15.64 -13.42 -8.75
N ILE A 123 15.37 -12.11 -8.73
CA ILE A 123 14.11 -11.55 -8.20
C ILE A 123 12.99 -11.74 -9.22
N LYS A 124 12.00 -12.54 -8.83
CA LYS A 124 10.80 -12.83 -9.64
C LYS A 124 9.59 -11.99 -9.27
N VAL A 125 9.53 -11.48 -8.04
CA VAL A 125 8.39 -10.72 -7.53
C VAL A 125 8.90 -9.54 -6.71
N VAL A 126 8.26 -8.39 -6.88
CA VAL A 126 8.48 -7.21 -6.04
C VAL A 126 7.21 -6.97 -5.22
N LEU A 127 7.36 -6.85 -3.91
CA LEU A 127 6.27 -6.60 -2.98
C LEU A 127 6.41 -5.22 -2.35
N PHE A 128 5.29 -4.52 -2.25
CA PHE A 128 5.15 -3.29 -1.48
C PHE A 128 4.27 -3.58 -0.28
N ASP A 129 4.76 -3.16 0.89
CA ASP A 129 4.00 -3.28 2.13
C ASP A 129 4.14 -1.96 2.91
N TYR A 130 3.04 -1.23 3.02
CA TYR A 130 2.96 0.09 3.63
C TYR A 130 2.99 -0.04 5.15
N THR A 131 3.51 0.97 5.83
CA THR A 131 3.43 1.03 7.29
C THR A 131 3.54 2.44 7.83
N SER A 132 2.69 2.77 8.81
CA SER A 132 2.84 3.97 9.64
C SER A 132 3.81 3.78 10.81
N SER A 133 4.27 2.55 11.09
CA SER A 133 5.17 2.26 12.22
C SER A 133 6.50 1.72 11.72
N LEU A 134 7.56 2.49 11.96
CA LEU A 134 8.96 2.09 11.71
C LEU A 134 9.64 1.49 12.94
N ARG A 135 8.85 1.02 13.92
CA ARG A 135 9.37 0.32 15.09
C ARG A 135 9.94 -1.04 14.68
N LYS A 136 10.95 -1.51 15.42
CA LYS A 136 11.69 -2.74 15.10
C LYS A 136 10.75 -3.95 15.00
N ASP A 137 9.81 -4.10 15.92
CA ASP A 137 8.83 -5.18 15.95
C ASP A 137 7.94 -5.18 14.70
N THR A 138 7.34 -4.04 14.35
CA THR A 138 6.51 -3.92 13.14
C THR A 138 7.30 -4.27 11.86
N ILE A 139 8.54 -3.78 11.76
CA ILE A 139 9.41 -4.08 10.62
C ILE A 139 9.75 -5.57 10.57
N MET A 140 10.11 -6.17 11.70
CA MET A 140 10.43 -7.60 11.77
C MET A 140 9.23 -8.47 11.39
N ASP A 141 8.02 -8.14 11.84
CA ASP A 141 6.80 -8.87 11.50
C ASP A 141 6.56 -8.90 9.98
N LYS A 142 6.83 -7.78 9.28
CA LYS A 142 6.73 -7.69 7.82
C LYS A 142 7.83 -8.50 7.13
N ILE A 143 9.06 -8.41 7.62
CA ILE A 143 10.18 -9.20 7.08
C ILE A 143 9.90 -10.70 7.21
N GLU A 144 9.52 -11.17 8.40
CA GLU A 144 9.20 -12.58 8.64
C GLU A 144 8.03 -13.06 7.79
N LYS A 145 7.06 -12.19 7.53
CA LYS A 145 5.89 -12.48 6.72
C LYS A 145 6.24 -12.74 5.24
N TYR A 146 7.19 -12.03 4.65
CA TYR A 146 7.41 -12.08 3.19
C TYR A 146 8.82 -12.44 2.72
N GLN A 147 9.83 -12.52 3.59
CA GLN A 147 11.20 -12.74 3.14
C GLN A 147 11.35 -14.05 2.35
N TYR A 148 11.88 -13.94 1.14
CA TYR A 148 12.18 -15.08 0.29
C TYR A 148 13.28 -14.72 -0.70
N SER A 149 14.09 -15.70 -1.13
CA SER A 149 15.24 -15.45 -2.01
C SER A 149 14.84 -14.84 -3.35
N LYS A 150 13.66 -15.15 -3.87
CA LYS A 150 13.15 -14.65 -5.17
C LYS A 150 12.22 -13.43 -5.05
N ILE A 151 12.06 -12.88 -3.86
CA ILE A 151 11.15 -11.75 -3.57
C ILE A 151 11.98 -10.56 -3.13
N MET A 152 11.76 -9.40 -3.77
CA MET A 152 12.22 -8.12 -3.25
C MET A 152 11.10 -7.47 -2.44
N LEU A 153 11.34 -7.24 -1.15
CA LEU A 153 10.38 -6.60 -0.25
C LEU A 153 10.75 -5.14 -0.04
N LEU A 154 9.83 -4.26 -0.37
CA LEU A 154 9.91 -2.83 -0.12
C LEU A 154 8.89 -2.46 0.96
N ILE A 155 9.39 -2.26 2.18
CA ILE A 155 8.58 -1.75 3.29
C ILE A 155 8.54 -0.23 3.18
N VAL A 156 7.36 0.30 2.87
CA VAL A 156 7.19 1.72 2.58
C VAL A 156 6.64 2.42 3.82
N GLY A 157 7.49 3.20 4.48
CA GLY A 157 7.12 3.98 5.65
C GLY A 157 6.35 5.24 5.26
N THR A 158 5.14 5.40 5.79
CA THR A 158 4.28 6.57 5.56
C THR A 158 4.43 7.63 6.65
N TYR A 159 4.89 7.24 7.83
CA TYR A 159 5.19 8.14 8.95
C TYR A 159 6.67 8.06 9.33
N TRP A 160 7.41 9.15 9.11
CA TRP A 160 8.83 9.30 9.45
C TRP A 160 8.97 10.48 10.40
N PHE A 161 9.88 10.38 11.36
CA PHE A 161 10.18 11.48 12.28
C PHE A 161 10.64 12.71 11.49
N GLN A 162 10.20 13.91 11.91
CA GLN A 162 10.46 15.17 11.18
C GLN A 162 11.96 15.47 11.03
N ASN A 163 12.77 15.08 12.02
CA ASN A 163 14.21 15.23 12.02
C ASN A 163 14.96 14.12 11.25
N TRP A 164 14.25 13.14 10.68
CA TRP A 164 14.88 12.09 9.90
C TRP A 164 15.22 12.61 8.49
N ILE A 165 16.51 12.86 8.28
CA ILE A 165 17.03 13.46 7.04
C ILE A 165 17.00 12.47 5.85
N GLY A 166 17.23 11.17 6.10
CA GLY A 166 17.34 10.17 5.04
C GLY A 166 15.99 9.68 4.47
N ARG A 167 16.02 9.01 3.32
CA ARG A 167 14.82 8.34 2.74
C ARG A 167 14.87 6.82 2.82
N VAL A 168 15.93 6.29 3.41
CA VAL A 168 16.16 4.86 3.62
C VAL A 168 16.49 4.62 5.08
N LYS A 169 15.87 3.63 5.69
CA LYS A 169 16.15 3.18 7.06
C LYS A 169 16.98 1.90 6.99
N ARG A 170 18.01 1.81 7.85
CA ARG A 170 18.81 0.59 7.99
C ARG A 170 17.91 -0.54 8.51
N LEU A 171 18.13 -1.75 7.99
CA LEU A 171 17.48 -2.94 8.53
C LEU A 171 17.89 -3.16 10.00
N PRO A 172 16.99 -3.69 10.85
CA PRO A 172 17.39 -4.17 12.16
C PRO A 172 18.51 -5.20 12.06
N LYS A 173 19.49 -5.14 12.96
CA LYS A 173 20.48 -6.23 13.12
C LYS A 173 19.78 -7.39 13.83
N ASP A 174 19.33 -8.39 13.07
CA ASP A 174 18.58 -9.54 13.58
C ASP A 174 18.87 -10.79 12.75
N LYS A 175 19.23 -11.90 13.41
CA LYS A 175 19.61 -13.17 12.75
C LYS A 175 18.46 -13.84 11.99
N ARG A 176 17.21 -13.45 12.27
CA ARG A 176 16.02 -13.97 11.59
C ARG A 176 15.87 -13.45 10.16
N ILE A 177 16.62 -12.41 9.78
CA ILE A 177 16.63 -11.84 8.43
C ILE A 177 17.57 -12.67 7.55
N LYS A 178 17.00 -13.52 6.68
CA LYS A 178 17.73 -14.48 5.84
C LYS A 178 18.22 -13.89 4.51
N TYR A 179 17.49 -12.91 3.97
CA TYR A 179 17.77 -12.29 2.66
C TYR A 179 17.82 -10.75 2.76
N PRO A 180 18.74 -10.18 3.57
CA PRO A 180 18.79 -8.74 3.82
C PRO A 180 19.00 -7.90 2.55
N GLU A 181 19.71 -8.45 1.56
CA GLU A 181 19.96 -7.83 0.26
C GLU A 181 18.68 -7.59 -0.55
N ASN A 182 17.62 -8.36 -0.30
CA ASN A 182 16.33 -8.26 -0.98
C ASN A 182 15.32 -7.35 -0.29
N ILE A 183 15.66 -6.78 0.88
CA ILE A 183 14.71 -6.03 1.71
C ILE A 183 15.16 -4.57 1.82
N ARG A 184 14.26 -3.61 1.56
CA ARG A 184 14.51 -2.19 1.87
C ARG A 184 13.37 -1.57 2.64
N ILE A 185 13.70 -0.65 3.53
CA ILE A 185 12.75 0.18 4.25
C ILE A 185 12.92 1.61 3.74
N ILE A 186 11.92 2.10 3.02
CA ILE A 186 12.02 3.34 2.24
C ILE A 186 10.91 4.32 2.61
N ARG A 187 11.20 5.60 2.48
CA ARG A 187 10.23 6.67 2.69
C ARG A 187 9.31 6.77 1.48
N TRP A 188 8.06 7.18 1.73
CA TRP A 188 7.02 7.28 0.71
C TRP A 188 7.42 8.15 -0.51
N ASP A 189 8.26 9.16 -0.32
CA ASP A 189 8.73 10.04 -1.39
C ASP A 189 9.78 9.36 -2.28
N LEU A 190 10.70 8.59 -1.71
CA LEU A 190 11.62 7.74 -2.47
C LEU A 190 10.86 6.62 -3.19
N PHE A 191 9.80 6.08 -2.58
CA PHE A 191 8.90 5.13 -3.22
C PHE A 191 8.19 5.75 -4.45
N ALA A 192 7.69 6.99 -4.33
CA ALA A 192 7.10 7.72 -5.45
C ALA A 192 8.11 7.97 -6.58
N ASP A 193 9.35 8.33 -6.23
CA ASP A 193 10.45 8.51 -7.19
C ASP A 193 10.82 7.18 -7.87
N LEU A 194 10.90 6.08 -7.11
CA LEU A 194 11.19 4.72 -7.60
C LEU A 194 10.18 4.28 -8.64
N LEU A 195 8.90 4.48 -8.36
CA LEU A 195 7.82 4.13 -9.28
C LEU A 195 7.67 5.15 -10.41
N ASN A 196 8.36 6.29 -10.34
CA ASN A 196 8.23 7.39 -11.27
C ASN A 196 6.75 7.81 -11.41
N LEU A 197 6.04 7.98 -10.29
CA LEU A 197 4.62 8.35 -10.28
C LEU A 197 4.39 9.64 -11.08
N SER A 198 3.24 9.74 -11.75
CA SER A 198 2.84 11.00 -12.39
C SER A 198 2.79 12.16 -11.39
N SER A 199 2.95 13.39 -11.85
CA SER A 199 2.91 14.58 -10.98
C SER A 199 1.61 14.63 -10.15
N ASP A 200 0.48 14.30 -10.78
CA ASP A 200 -0.83 14.32 -10.12
C ASP A 200 -0.96 13.19 -9.10
N ASN A 201 -0.52 11.97 -9.42
CA ASN A 201 -0.54 10.85 -8.48
C ASN A 201 0.45 11.06 -7.32
N ARG A 202 1.56 11.76 -7.56
CA ARG A 202 2.51 12.16 -6.50
C ARG A 202 1.88 13.17 -5.54
N LYS A 203 1.19 14.19 -6.06
CA LYS A 203 0.47 15.17 -5.22
C LYS A 203 -0.62 14.50 -4.38
N ARG A 204 -1.39 13.59 -4.98
CA ARG A 204 -2.41 12.80 -4.26
C ARG A 204 -1.79 11.94 -3.17
N LEU A 205 -0.65 11.30 -3.43
CA LEU A 205 0.08 10.53 -2.43
C LEU A 205 0.54 11.43 -1.27
N GLU A 206 1.12 12.58 -1.56
CA GLU A 206 1.54 13.56 -0.55
C GLU A 206 0.38 14.05 0.32
N GLU A 207 -0.77 14.35 -0.30
CA GLU A 207 -2.00 14.73 0.41
C GLU A 207 -2.46 13.64 1.39
N VAL A 208 -2.52 12.38 0.94
CA VAL A 208 -2.88 11.23 1.77
C VAL A 208 -1.94 11.09 2.97
N ILE A 209 -0.62 11.21 2.74
CA ILE A 209 0.38 11.17 3.80
C ILE A 209 0.20 12.33 4.79
N LYS A 210 -0.10 13.54 4.30
CA LYS A 210 -0.35 14.72 5.14
C LYS A 210 -1.59 14.53 6.01
N LEU A 211 -2.70 14.07 5.44
CA LEU A 211 -3.95 13.82 6.17
C LEU A 211 -3.76 12.74 7.25
N SER A 212 -3.04 11.66 6.94
CA SER A 212 -2.68 10.61 7.90
C SER A 212 -1.88 11.17 9.08
N ARG A 213 -0.90 12.05 8.82
CA ARG A 213 -0.13 12.74 9.88
C ARG A 213 -0.98 13.67 10.74
N LEU A 214 -1.95 14.35 10.14
CA LEU A 214 -2.92 15.21 10.82
C LEU A 214 -4.03 14.42 11.54
N LYS A 215 -4.04 13.09 11.41
CA LYS A 215 -5.08 12.20 11.93
C LYS A 215 -6.49 12.54 11.41
N ASP A 216 -6.58 13.05 10.18
CA ASP A 216 -7.85 13.44 9.56
C ASP A 216 -8.54 12.22 8.91
N LEU A 217 -9.13 11.38 9.76
CA LEU A 217 -9.85 10.18 9.34
C LEU A 217 -11.03 10.48 8.42
N GLU A 218 -11.71 11.60 8.63
CA GLU A 218 -12.92 11.95 7.89
C GLU A 218 -12.60 12.26 6.42
N THR A 219 -11.60 13.12 6.21
CA THR A 219 -11.18 13.46 4.85
C THR A 219 -10.61 12.25 4.12
N LEU A 220 -9.85 11.39 4.81
CA LEU A 220 -9.35 10.13 4.24
C LEU A 220 -10.50 9.22 3.76
N ARG A 221 -11.54 9.04 4.57
CA ARG A 221 -12.72 8.24 4.20
C ARG A 221 -13.45 8.81 3.00
N ARG A 222 -13.72 10.11 3.00
CA ARG A 222 -14.36 10.80 1.89
C ARG A 222 -13.57 10.62 0.58
N LEU A 223 -12.24 10.73 0.63
CA LEU A 223 -11.39 10.46 -0.54
C LEU A 223 -11.50 9.01 -1.01
N ASN A 224 -11.60 8.06 -0.09
CA ASN A 224 -11.76 6.64 -0.41
C ASN A 224 -13.11 6.34 -1.07
N GLU A 225 -14.19 6.92 -0.56
CA GLU A 225 -15.54 6.82 -1.11
C GLU A 225 -15.62 7.43 -2.52
N GLN A 226 -15.08 8.64 -2.71
CA GLN A 226 -15.04 9.29 -4.01
C GLN A 226 -14.27 8.46 -5.06
N ASN A 227 -13.15 7.85 -4.66
CA ASN A 227 -12.39 6.96 -5.55
C ASN A 227 -13.19 5.69 -5.89
N ASN A 228 -13.87 5.10 -4.92
CA ASN A 228 -14.73 3.93 -5.15
C ASN A 228 -15.86 4.26 -6.12
N TYR A 229 -16.55 5.39 -5.91
CA TYR A 229 -17.62 5.86 -6.77
C TYR A 229 -17.15 6.00 -8.23
N LYS A 230 -16.01 6.66 -8.46
CA LYS A 230 -15.42 6.80 -9.81
C LYS A 230 -15.19 5.44 -10.48
N LEU A 231 -14.66 4.46 -9.76
CA LEU A 231 -14.40 3.11 -10.29
C LEU A 231 -15.69 2.35 -10.67
N TYR A 232 -16.74 2.44 -9.86
CA TYR A 232 -18.03 1.79 -10.15
C TYR A 232 -18.74 2.41 -11.36
N HIS A 233 -18.69 3.73 -11.51
CA HIS A 233 -19.35 4.42 -12.61
C HIS A 233 -18.57 4.35 -13.94
N LEU A 234 -17.24 4.28 -13.90
CA LEU A 234 -16.42 3.97 -15.08
C LEU A 234 -16.75 2.58 -15.64
N LYS A 235 -16.82 1.56 -14.79
CA LYS A 235 -17.19 0.18 -15.21
C LYS A 235 -18.57 0.10 -15.85
N LYS A 236 -19.58 0.78 -15.29
CA LYS A 236 -20.93 0.82 -15.88
C LYS A 236 -20.96 1.46 -17.27
N SER A 237 -20.19 2.53 -17.49
CA SER A 237 -20.12 3.22 -18.78
C SER A 237 -19.38 2.45 -19.88
N GLU A 238 -18.44 1.56 -19.51
CA GLU A 238 -17.77 0.66 -20.45
C GLU A 238 -18.64 -0.54 -20.83
N THR A 239 -19.43 -1.07 -19.88
CA THR A 239 -20.40 -2.14 -20.18
C THR A 239 -21.57 -1.68 -21.04
N SER A 240 -22.05 -0.44 -20.89
CA SER A 240 -23.10 0.11 -21.76
C SER A 240 -22.60 0.37 -23.18
N LYS A 241 -21.34 0.79 -23.36
CA LYS A 241 -20.73 0.96 -24.69
C LYS A 241 -20.45 -0.34 -25.44
N LYS A 242 -20.24 -1.47 -24.73
CA LYS A 242 -20.12 -2.80 -25.37
C LYS A 242 -21.47 -3.41 -25.74
N GLY A 243 -22.56 -3.04 -25.04
CA GLY A 243 -23.92 -3.48 -25.38
C GLY A 243 -24.51 -2.80 -26.63
N SER A 244 -24.07 -1.58 -26.96
CA SER A 244 -24.58 -0.84 -28.13
C SER A 244 -23.86 -1.12 -29.47
N LYS A 245 -22.82 -1.98 -29.48
CA LYS A 245 -22.08 -2.31 -30.71
C LYS A 245 -22.53 -3.59 -31.43
N ASN A 246 -23.54 -4.30 -30.90
CA ASN A 246 -24.04 -5.55 -31.50
C ASN A 246 -25.42 -5.43 -32.18
N ASN A 247 -25.97 -4.22 -32.36
CA ASN A 247 -27.31 -4.02 -32.92
C ASN A 247 -27.36 -3.09 -34.16
N LEU A 248 -26.31 -3.05 -34.97
CA LEU A 248 -26.30 -2.24 -36.20
C LEU A 248 -25.82 -2.95 -37.46
N ASP A 249 -25.75 -4.28 -37.46
CA ASP A 249 -25.64 -5.08 -38.68
C ASP A 249 -26.60 -6.27 -38.60
N ALA A 250 -27.84 -6.04 -39.03
CA ALA A 250 -28.82 -7.04 -39.44
C ALA A 250 -29.74 -6.42 -40.50
#